data_AF-A0AAU8IK45-F1
#
_entry.id   AF-A0AAU8IK45-F1
#
_cell.length_a   1.000
_cell.length_b   1.000
_cell.length_c   1.000
_cell.angle_alpha   90.00
_cell.angle_beta   90.00
_cell.angle_gamma   90.00
#
_symmetry.space_group_name_H-M   'P 1'
#
loop_
_entity.id
_entity.type
_entity.pdbx_description
1 polymer ?
#
loop_
_entity_poly.entity_id
_entity_poly.type
_entity_poly.pdbx_seq_one_letter_code
_entity_poly.pdbx_strand_id
1 'polypeptide(L)'
;MANTPDPETPEAVHEEESWLSSEEVAKLWPVRKDWLPGAARRADVRVRSFGGASRGTWGVEPTFYHFHPGDVRRAAPAIFEGHVDIPSNWRTDTPDGRRAEFWGTLSARVAGTLLLGVLVCGLLLILGTVIFLLTVE
;
A
#
# COMPACT_ATOMS: atom_id res chain seq x y z
N MET A 1 49.95 -37.66 -20.53
CA MET A 1 49.94 -36.18 -20.43
C MET A 1 48.49 -35.73 -20.41
N ALA A 2 48.15 -34.97 -19.38
CA ALA A 2 46.80 -34.53 -19.05
C ALA A 2 46.33 -33.40 -19.98
N ASN A 3 45.05 -33.40 -20.31
CA ASN A 3 44.29 -32.19 -20.62
C ASN A 3 42.87 -32.43 -20.09
N THR A 4 42.70 -32.13 -18.81
CA THR A 4 41.41 -31.95 -18.16
C THR A 4 40.73 -30.73 -18.80
N PRO A 5 39.50 -30.82 -19.32
CA PRO A 5 38.75 -29.61 -19.65
C PRO A 5 38.43 -28.86 -18.36
N ASP A 6 38.73 -27.56 -18.34
CA ASP A 6 38.43 -26.64 -17.25
C ASP A 6 36.96 -26.77 -16.81
N PRO A 7 36.65 -26.75 -15.51
CA PRO A 7 35.28 -26.74 -15.04
C PRO A 7 34.64 -25.43 -15.51
N GLU A 8 33.54 -25.56 -16.24
CA GLU A 8 32.61 -24.47 -16.52
C GLU A 8 32.42 -23.67 -15.24
N THR A 9 32.83 -22.39 -15.29
CA THR A 9 32.45 -21.42 -14.27
C THR A 9 30.95 -21.52 -14.15
N PRO A 10 30.39 -21.87 -12.96
CA PRO A 10 28.95 -21.91 -12.79
C PRO A 10 28.45 -20.52 -13.19
N GLU A 11 27.62 -20.45 -14.23
CA GLU A 11 26.81 -19.28 -14.49
C GLU A 11 26.20 -18.92 -13.14
N ALA A 12 26.61 -17.75 -12.62
CA ALA A 12 26.01 -17.24 -11.41
C ALA A 12 24.51 -17.29 -11.66
N VAL A 13 23.82 -18.14 -10.92
CA VAL A 13 22.39 -18.02 -10.72
C VAL A 13 22.23 -16.59 -10.25
N HIS A 14 21.90 -15.69 -11.18
CA HIS A 14 21.39 -14.39 -10.82
C HIS A 14 20.14 -14.75 -10.04
N GLU A 15 20.26 -14.76 -8.71
CA GLU A 15 19.13 -14.61 -7.83
C GLU A 15 18.45 -13.34 -8.35
N GLU A 16 17.44 -13.51 -9.19
CA GLU A 16 16.58 -12.44 -9.65
C GLU A 16 15.95 -11.88 -8.39
N GLU A 17 16.60 -10.85 -7.86
CA GLU A 17 16.33 -10.33 -6.54
C GLU A 17 14.83 -9.98 -6.51
N SER A 18 14.08 -10.72 -5.68
CA SER A 18 12.62 -10.68 -5.71
C SER A 18 12.16 -9.25 -5.52
N TRP A 19 11.22 -8.80 -6.36
CA TRP A 19 10.67 -7.46 -6.26
C TRP A 19 10.07 -7.24 -4.87
N LEU A 20 10.39 -6.11 -4.25
CA LEU A 20 9.99 -5.82 -2.88
C LEU A 20 8.54 -5.36 -2.84
N SER A 21 7.77 -5.91 -1.91
CA SER A 21 6.43 -5.46 -1.59
C SER A 21 6.45 -4.07 -0.94
N SER A 22 5.29 -3.41 -0.93
CA SER A 22 5.11 -2.13 -0.22
C SER A 22 5.42 -2.24 1.28
N GLU A 23 5.24 -3.42 1.90
CA GLU A 23 5.56 -3.61 3.32
C GLU A 23 7.07 -3.67 3.57
N GLU A 24 7.81 -4.34 2.69
CA GLU A 24 9.27 -4.41 2.79
C GLU A 24 9.90 -3.03 2.58
N VAL A 25 9.42 -2.26 1.60
CA VAL A 25 9.92 -0.90 1.37
C VAL A 25 9.55 0.04 2.52
N ALA A 26 8.36 -0.10 3.12
CA ALA A 26 7.96 0.71 4.28
C ALA A 26 8.87 0.50 5.51
N LYS A 27 9.53 -0.66 5.63
CA LYS A 27 10.53 -0.92 6.67
C LYS A 27 11.87 -0.24 6.38
N LEU A 28 12.16 -0.01 5.10
CA LEU A 28 13.43 0.56 4.64
C LEU A 28 13.38 2.08 4.52
N TRP A 29 12.21 2.67 4.22
CA TRP A 29 12.08 4.09 3.98
C TRP A 29 11.17 4.74 5.04
N PRO A 30 11.46 5.98 5.46
CA PRO A 30 10.61 6.72 6.39
C PRO A 30 9.38 7.32 5.66
N VAL A 31 8.63 6.50 4.91
CA VAL A 31 7.50 6.91 4.08
C VAL A 31 6.31 6.00 4.37
N ARG A 32 5.13 6.59 4.52
CA ARG A 32 3.88 5.85 4.74
C ARG A 32 3.54 4.98 3.54
N LYS A 33 3.02 3.77 3.80
CA LYS A 33 2.76 2.72 2.79
C LYS A 33 1.96 3.22 1.58
N ASP A 34 0.91 4.01 1.82
CA ASP A 34 0.02 4.53 0.77
C ASP A 34 0.72 5.50 -0.21
N TRP A 35 1.83 6.09 0.21
CA TRP A 35 2.57 7.11 -0.55
C TRP A 35 3.87 6.58 -1.16
N LEU A 36 4.23 5.31 -0.88
CA LEU A 36 5.42 4.66 -1.44
C LEU A 36 5.49 4.72 -2.97
N PRO A 37 4.41 4.48 -3.74
CA PRO A 37 4.48 4.60 -5.21
C PRO A 37 4.76 6.03 -5.69
N GLY A 38 4.35 7.04 -4.90
CA GLY A 38 4.64 8.44 -5.18
C GLY A 38 6.07 8.84 -4.81
N ALA A 39 6.59 8.32 -3.71
CA ALA A 39 7.99 8.52 -3.29
C ALA A 39 8.95 7.79 -4.24
N ALA A 40 8.65 6.55 -4.61
CA ALA A 40 9.44 5.76 -5.55
C ALA A 40 9.58 6.45 -6.91
N ARG A 41 8.50 7.02 -7.44
CA ARG A 41 8.55 7.80 -8.69
C ARG A 41 9.45 9.02 -8.61
N ARG A 42 9.48 9.71 -7.46
CA ARG A 42 10.35 10.88 -7.25
C ARG A 42 11.82 10.49 -7.06
N ALA A 43 12.07 9.29 -6.56
CA ALA A 43 13.41 8.75 -6.34
C ALA A 43 13.94 7.91 -7.52
N ASP A 44 13.26 7.95 -8.68
CA ASP A 44 13.58 7.17 -9.88
C ASP A 44 13.72 5.65 -9.60
N VAL A 45 12.78 5.11 -8.83
CA VAL A 45 12.68 3.69 -8.52
C VAL A 45 11.65 3.05 -9.43
N ARG A 46 12.03 1.94 -10.08
CA ARG A 46 11.10 1.16 -10.91
C ARG A 46 10.02 0.52 -10.04
N VAL A 47 8.76 0.68 -10.46
CA VAL A 47 7.57 0.16 -9.78
C VAL A 47 6.75 -0.68 -10.74
N ARG A 48 6.34 -1.86 -10.30
CA ARG A 48 5.31 -2.71 -10.94
C ARG A 48 4.03 -2.62 -10.13
N SER A 49 2.93 -2.30 -10.77
CA SER A 49 1.59 -2.38 -10.16
C SER A 49 0.87 -3.63 -10.67
N PHE A 50 0.31 -4.40 -9.75
CA PHE A 50 -0.57 -5.52 -10.03
C PHE A 50 -1.96 -5.20 -9.46
N GLY A 51 -2.99 -5.36 -10.28
CA GLY A 51 -4.34 -4.91 -9.98
C GLY A 51 -4.92 -4.12 -11.16
N GLY A 52 -6.20 -4.33 -11.43
CA GLY A 52 -6.88 -3.72 -12.57
C GLY A 52 -8.36 -3.56 -12.27
N ALA A 53 -9.07 -2.78 -13.08
CA ALA A 53 -10.49 -2.52 -12.89
C ALA A 53 -11.28 -3.84 -12.89
N SER A 54 -11.73 -4.28 -11.71
CA SER A 54 -12.74 -5.32 -11.60
C SER A 54 -13.99 -4.86 -12.35
N ARG A 55 -14.45 -5.65 -13.31
CA ARG A 55 -15.75 -5.45 -13.96
C ARG A 55 -16.93 -5.91 -13.07
N GLY A 56 -16.67 -6.28 -11.81
CA GLY A 56 -17.67 -6.75 -10.86
C GLY A 56 -18.41 -5.63 -10.13
N THR A 57 -19.57 -5.97 -9.57
CA THR A 57 -20.54 -5.08 -8.90
C THR A 57 -19.98 -4.26 -7.73
N TRP A 58 -18.81 -4.65 -7.19
CA TRP A 58 -18.18 -4.03 -6.02
C TRP A 58 -16.99 -3.13 -6.34
N GLY A 59 -16.58 -3.03 -7.62
CA GLY A 59 -15.82 -1.92 -8.22
C GLY A 59 -14.45 -1.51 -7.66
N VAL A 60 -13.99 -2.07 -6.54
CA VAL A 60 -12.73 -1.66 -5.89
C VAL A 60 -11.80 -2.85 -5.81
N GLU A 61 -10.91 -2.98 -6.80
CA GLU A 61 -9.85 -3.98 -6.75
C GLU A 61 -8.61 -3.38 -6.07
N PRO A 62 -8.02 -4.03 -5.06
CA PRO A 62 -6.80 -3.54 -4.44
C PRO A 62 -5.66 -3.51 -5.46
N THR A 63 -5.01 -2.36 -5.60
CA THR A 63 -3.80 -2.21 -6.41
C THR A 63 -2.59 -2.48 -5.52
N PHE A 64 -1.80 -3.49 -5.87
CA PHE A 64 -0.57 -3.88 -5.19
C PHE A 64 0.65 -3.35 -5.92
N TYR A 65 1.58 -2.75 -5.19
CA TYR A 65 2.82 -2.19 -5.75
C TYR A 65 4.04 -3.00 -5.30
N HIS A 66 4.88 -3.32 -6.27
CA HIS A 66 6.16 -3.99 -6.11
C HIS A 66 7.28 -3.09 -6.64
N PHE A 67 8.42 -3.08 -5.97
CA PHE A 67 9.51 -2.14 -6.21
C PHE A 67 10.81 -2.88 -6.53
N HIS A 68 11.61 -2.34 -7.44
CA HIS A 68 12.88 -2.95 -7.80
C HIS A 68 13.89 -2.85 -6.63
N PRO A 69 14.41 -3.98 -6.11
CA PRO A 69 15.21 -3.98 -4.87
C PRO A 69 16.50 -3.16 -4.98
N GLY A 70 17.23 -3.28 -6.10
CA GLY A 70 18.45 -2.49 -6.32
C GLY A 70 18.21 -0.98 -6.38
N ASP A 71 17.05 -0.56 -6.92
CA ASP A 71 16.73 0.87 -7.03
C ASP A 71 16.31 1.41 -5.66
N VAL A 72 15.55 0.62 -4.88
CA VAL A 72 15.14 0.94 -3.51
C VAL A 72 16.35 1.13 -2.59
N ARG A 73 17.33 0.22 -2.66
CA ARG A 73 18.57 0.32 -1.87
C ARG A 73 19.40 1.53 -2.26
N ARG A 74 19.54 1.81 -3.56
CA ARG A 74 20.25 2.99 -4.08
C ARG A 74 19.60 4.30 -3.61
N ALA A 75 18.28 4.37 -3.64
CA ALA A 75 17.53 5.57 -3.28
C ALA A 75 17.37 5.78 -1.76
N ALA A 76 17.51 4.73 -0.95
CA ALA A 76 17.38 4.79 0.50
C ALA A 76 18.18 5.95 1.15
N PRO A 77 19.51 6.09 0.95
CA PRO A 77 20.27 7.18 1.57
C PRO A 77 19.77 8.56 1.15
N ALA A 78 19.49 8.77 -0.16
CA ALA A 78 18.97 10.03 -0.67
C ALA A 78 17.61 10.41 -0.05
N ILE A 79 16.77 9.41 0.27
CA ILE A 79 15.48 9.62 0.93
C ILE A 79 15.64 9.93 2.42
N PHE A 80 16.53 9.23 3.11
CA PHE A 80 16.81 9.48 4.53
C PHE A 80 17.41 10.88 4.74
N GLU A 81 18.37 11.25 3.91
CA GLU A 81 19.06 12.54 3.97
C GLU A 81 18.20 13.71 3.45
N GLY A 82 17.02 13.42 2.86
CA GLY A 82 16.10 14.44 2.37
C GLY A 82 16.51 15.08 1.02
N HIS A 83 17.40 14.43 0.27
CA HIS A 83 17.77 14.83 -1.09
C HIS A 83 16.65 14.61 -2.11
N VAL A 84 15.68 13.75 -1.81
CA VAL A 84 14.47 13.55 -2.60
C VAL A 84 13.34 14.41 -2.02
N ASP A 85 12.72 15.26 -2.84
CA ASP A 85 11.60 16.12 -2.46
C ASP A 85 10.32 15.33 -2.17
N ILE A 86 10.24 14.76 -0.96
CA ILE A 86 9.09 14.01 -0.46
C ILE A 86 8.32 14.91 0.51
N PRO A 87 7.01 15.15 0.28
CA PRO A 87 6.18 15.95 1.18
C PRO A 87 6.25 15.48 2.64
N SER A 88 6.35 16.41 3.59
CA SER A 88 6.50 16.08 5.02
C SER A 88 5.36 15.20 5.54
N ASN A 89 4.13 15.44 5.09
CA ASN A 89 2.94 14.67 5.45
C ASN A 89 2.94 13.23 4.91
N TRP A 90 3.81 12.87 3.97
CA TRP A 90 3.95 11.50 3.47
C TRP A 90 4.95 10.69 4.28
N ARG A 91 5.87 11.37 4.96
CA ARG A 91 6.93 10.73 5.73
C ARG A 91 6.42 10.21 7.07
N THR A 92 7.10 9.25 7.67
CA THR A 92 6.74 8.71 9.00
C THR A 92 7.60 9.28 10.13
N ASP A 93 8.76 9.85 9.80
CA ASP A 93 9.70 10.46 10.74
C ASP A 93 9.36 11.91 11.11
N THR A 94 8.42 12.54 10.40
CA THR A 94 8.00 13.93 10.64
C THR A 94 6.78 14.03 11.58
N PRO A 95 6.64 15.14 12.33
CA PRO A 95 5.42 15.42 13.10
C PRO A 95 4.16 15.50 12.21
N ASP A 96 4.28 16.11 11.03
CA ASP A 96 3.18 16.29 10.09
C ASP A 96 2.65 14.95 9.58
N GLY A 97 3.56 14.03 9.25
CA GLY A 97 3.23 12.69 8.80
C GLY A 97 2.49 11.86 9.85
N ARG A 98 2.99 11.88 11.10
CA ARG A 98 2.32 11.21 12.23
C ARG A 98 0.93 11.79 12.48
N ARG A 99 0.78 13.11 12.39
CA ARG A 99 -0.52 13.77 12.52
C ARG A 99 -1.46 13.34 11.39
N ALA A 100 -0.98 13.35 10.14
CA ALA A 100 -1.79 12.94 8.99
C ALA A 100 -2.24 11.47 9.08
N GLU A 101 -1.40 10.56 9.59
CA GLU A 101 -1.76 9.16 9.81
C GLU A 101 -2.81 9.00 10.92
N PHE A 102 -2.65 9.72 12.03
CA PHE A 102 -3.63 9.74 13.12
C PHE A 102 -4.99 10.22 12.64
N TRP A 103 -5.05 11.37 11.96
CA TRP A 103 -6.31 11.92 11.46
C TRP A 103 -6.94 11.02 10.39
N GLY A 104 -6.13 10.46 9.49
CA GLY A 104 -6.63 9.48 8.50
C GLY A 104 -7.28 8.27 9.16
N THR A 105 -6.61 7.69 10.15
CA THR A 105 -7.11 6.51 10.90
C THR A 105 -8.38 6.85 11.69
N LEU A 106 -8.39 7.99 12.37
CA LEU A 106 -9.54 8.44 13.15
C LEU A 106 -10.75 8.69 12.23
N SER A 107 -10.56 9.42 11.15
CA SER A 107 -11.62 9.69 10.17
C SER A 107 -12.19 8.41 9.57
N ALA A 108 -11.34 7.44 9.20
CA ALA A 108 -11.79 6.16 8.67
C ALA A 108 -12.64 5.38 9.68
N ARG A 109 -12.21 5.33 10.96
CA ARG A 109 -12.97 4.67 12.04
C ARG A 109 -14.30 5.36 12.30
N VAL A 110 -14.30 6.70 12.42
CA VAL A 110 -15.54 7.47 12.65
C VAL A 110 -16.50 7.29 11.49
N ALA A 111 -16.03 7.39 10.24
CA ALA A 111 -16.85 7.17 9.05
C ALA A 111 -17.43 5.75 9.01
N GLY A 112 -16.63 4.73 9.29
CA GLY A 112 -17.08 3.34 9.36
C GLY A 112 -18.16 3.12 10.42
N THR A 113 -17.96 3.65 11.63
CA THR A 113 -18.93 3.54 12.72
C THR A 113 -20.22 4.28 12.40
N LEU A 114 -20.15 5.49 11.82
CA LEU A 114 -21.34 6.25 11.43
C LEU A 114 -22.13 5.53 10.33
N LEU A 115 -21.43 5.01 9.31
CA LEU A 115 -22.06 4.25 8.23
C LEU A 115 -22.79 3.02 8.76
N LEU A 116 -22.17 2.28 9.68
CA LEU A 116 -22.80 1.14 10.35
C LEU A 116 -24.03 1.58 11.17
N GLY A 117 -23.94 2.67 11.91
CA GLY A 117 -25.06 3.23 12.67
C GLY A 117 -26.25 3.59 11.77
N VAL A 118 -25.99 4.23 10.63
CA VAL A 118 -27.02 4.57 9.63
C VAL A 118 -27.67 3.31 9.06
N LEU A 119 -26.88 2.28 8.74
CA LEU A 119 -27.41 1.00 8.24
C LEU A 119 -28.31 0.31 9.27
N VAL A 120 -27.89 0.25 10.54
CA VAL A 120 -28.69 -0.35 11.62
C VAL A 120 -29.97 0.43 11.86
N CYS A 121 -29.90 1.76 11.95
CA CYS A 121 -31.09 2.60 12.09
C CYS A 121 -32.05 2.42 10.90
N GLY A 122 -31.53 2.41 9.66
CA GLY A 122 -32.33 2.17 8.46
C GLY A 122 -33.03 0.81 8.50
N LEU A 123 -32.31 -0.25 8.89
CA LEU A 123 -32.87 -1.60 9.04
C LEU A 123 -33.98 -1.64 10.07
N LEU A 124 -33.79 -1.02 11.24
CA LEU A 124 -34.79 -0.96 12.30
C LEU A 124 -36.04 -0.19 11.87
N LEU A 125 -35.88 0.90 11.12
CA LEU A 125 -37.01 1.68 10.59
C LEU A 125 -37.79 0.87 9.54
N ILE A 126 -37.10 0.15 8.64
CA ILE A 126 -37.74 -0.75 7.67
C ILE A 126 -38.49 -1.86 8.40
N LEU A 127 -37.87 -2.50 9.40
CA LEU A 127 -38.51 -3.55 10.17
C LEU A 127 -39.73 -3.03 10.93
N GLY A 128 -39.60 -1.88 11.60
CA GLY A 128 -40.71 -1.26 12.34
C GLY A 128 -41.87 -0.87 11.43
N THR A 129 -41.60 -0.34 10.24
CA THR A 129 -42.64 -0.02 9.25
C THR A 129 -43.34 -1.26 8.71
N VAL A 130 -42.59 -2.35 8.42
CA VAL A 130 -43.19 -3.63 8.01
C VAL A 130 -44.08 -4.22 9.10
N ILE A 131 -43.60 -4.25 10.35
CA ILE A 131 -44.41 -4.74 11.48
C ILE A 131 -45.68 -3.92 11.63
N PHE A 132 -45.55 -2.58 11.63
CA PHE A 132 -46.69 -1.68 11.74
C PHE A 132 -47.74 -1.97 10.66
N LEU A 133 -47.32 -2.10 9.40
CA LEU A 133 -48.24 -2.42 8.29
C LEU A 133 -48.94 -3.77 8.48
N LEU A 134 -48.22 -4.80 8.93
CA LEU A 134 -48.79 -6.14 9.18
C LEU A 134 -49.72 -6.21 10.40
N THR A 135 -49.59 -5.27 11.35
CA THR A 135 -50.44 -5.24 12.56
C THR A 135 -51.69 -4.38 12.43
N VAL A 136 -51.75 -3.53 11.40
CA VAL A 136 -52.85 -2.57 11.19
C VAL A 136 -53.86 -3.09 10.17
N GLU A 137 -53.52 -4.14 9.39
CA GLU A 137 -54.47 -5.00 8.66
C GLU A 137 -55.18 -5.99 9.59
#